data_AF-A0A2G5ZDM5-F1
#
_entry.id   AF-A0A2G5ZDM5-F1
#
_cell.length_a   1.000
_cell.length_b   1.000
_cell.length_c   1.000
_cell.angle_alpha   90.00
_cell.angle_beta   90.00
_cell.angle_gamma   90.00
#
_symmetry.space_group_name_H-M   'P 1'
#
loop_
_entity.id
_entity.type
_entity.pdbx_description
1 polymer ?
#
loop_
_entity_poly.entity_id
_entity_poly.type
_entity_poly.pdbx_seq_one_letter_code
_entity_poly.pdbx_strand_id
1 'polypeptide(L)'
;MKPKQFKVILILGVLLLTISGVFAQQAYAGDGFFSNFKKFSKHTYAGPFDISGRSKKKAKEKLMVDFSGLEQNLSVQLIVQDLQVDIPQEVVSFDPDATLNQAKSGDDNSLVASVSREGLRTVMKQNFNSLTFSEDEVDKIAAQIEVQLRSGIMPQQVYVANFIPELYEQKQVIASAEYKVDGLAKGLRLLMDDLDGLEIQPNSSFSFREYLEGKESASATDLQMTIMASLLYKAVLQTNWIMDERNISTELPAGVEPGFEAAINRKLDLDFLFTNPNQTVFTIRTDWTGSQLELSIEGLPFVHRYDTEVEKITKYDPKTVIRYSAFVNAGAIEVMDKGKKGMEVTVKRNVLLNGSLEEIEDVSIDFYAPQPIIERHSLEKVVEKVPDSNVDSNSSTTDSNNSGNGSTDTPANSSNGNGSSSSNGGSGSDGSGSSTGSGTGNTGSSSGSGTNSSGSSSSGSSNGSGLSNSNSSGEKDDVNYDYDKGGNLIKVDKNGNPID
;
A
#
# COMPACT_ATOMS: atom_id res chain seq x y z
N MET A 1 -38.63 72.06 53.61
CA MET A 1 -39.36 71.65 52.38
C MET A 1 -40.84 71.46 52.70
N LYS A 2 -41.75 71.53 51.71
CA LYS A 2 -43.19 71.26 51.94
C LYS A 2 -43.42 69.76 52.16
N PRO A 3 -44.33 69.32 53.07
CA PRO A 3 -44.48 67.91 53.43
C PRO A 3 -44.86 66.97 52.26
N LYS A 4 -45.52 67.49 51.22
CA LYS A 4 -45.79 66.74 49.98
C LYS A 4 -44.50 66.31 49.25
N GLN A 5 -43.44 67.13 49.25
CA GLN A 5 -42.18 66.79 48.56
C GLN A 5 -41.36 65.74 49.32
N PHE A 6 -41.42 65.72 50.65
CA PHE A 6 -40.75 64.68 51.44
C PHE A 6 -41.34 63.29 51.14
N LYS A 7 -42.67 63.19 50.97
CA LYS A 7 -43.32 61.94 50.54
C LYS A 7 -42.89 61.49 49.14
N VAL A 8 -42.76 62.40 48.18
CA VAL A 8 -42.29 62.07 46.82
C VAL A 8 -40.85 61.56 46.83
N ILE A 9 -39.95 62.20 47.57
CA ILE A 9 -38.55 61.76 47.71
C ILE A 9 -38.46 60.39 48.39
N LEU A 10 -39.26 60.15 49.44
CA LEU A 10 -39.29 58.87 50.13
C LEU A 10 -39.83 57.74 49.24
N ILE A 11 -40.89 57.98 48.46
CA ILE A 11 -41.40 57.02 47.48
C ILE A 11 -40.35 56.73 46.40
N LEU A 12 -39.66 57.76 45.88
CA LEU A 12 -38.60 57.58 44.89
C LEU A 12 -37.40 56.80 45.44
N GLY A 13 -37.02 57.04 46.69
CA GLY A 13 -35.96 56.30 47.38
C GLY A 13 -36.31 54.83 47.63
N VAL A 14 -37.56 54.55 48.04
CA VAL A 14 -38.05 53.17 48.16
C VAL A 14 -38.09 52.47 46.80
N LEU A 15 -38.53 53.16 45.73
CA LEU A 15 -38.51 52.62 44.38
C LEU A 15 -37.08 52.26 43.95
N LEU A 16 -36.12 53.18 44.14
CA LEU A 16 -34.69 52.94 43.87
C LEU A 16 -34.12 51.76 44.67
N LEU A 17 -34.51 51.60 45.94
CA LEU A 17 -34.10 50.46 46.77
C LEU A 17 -34.73 49.13 46.32
N THR A 18 -36.00 49.12 45.87
CA THR A 18 -36.60 47.90 45.32
C THR A 18 -35.94 47.50 43.99
N ILE A 19 -35.64 48.48 43.13
CA ILE A 19 -34.94 48.26 41.86
C ILE A 19 -33.51 47.76 42.12
N SER A 20 -32.75 48.38 43.02
CA SER A 20 -31.39 47.94 43.36
C SER A 20 -31.39 46.58 44.06
N GLY A 21 -32.41 46.25 44.87
CA GLY A 21 -32.58 44.93 45.46
C GLY A 21 -32.76 43.82 44.43
N VAL A 22 -33.61 44.04 43.42
CA VAL A 22 -33.81 43.09 42.31
C VAL A 22 -32.52 42.93 41.49
N PHE A 23 -31.81 44.02 41.18
CA PHE A 23 -30.52 43.95 40.50
C PHE A 23 -29.42 43.27 41.34
N ALA A 24 -29.40 43.48 42.66
CA ALA A 24 -28.41 42.87 43.56
C ALA A 24 -28.59 41.36 43.71
N GLN A 25 -29.83 40.86 43.78
CA GLN A 25 -30.08 39.41 43.79
C GLN A 25 -29.69 38.76 42.46
N GLN A 26 -29.95 39.41 41.32
CA GLN A 26 -29.45 38.96 40.01
C GLN A 26 -27.94 39.17 39.80
N ALA A 27 -27.24 39.90 40.66
CA ALA A 27 -25.78 40.00 40.62
C ALA A 27 -25.08 38.89 41.44
N TYR A 28 -25.76 38.33 42.44
CA TYR A 28 -25.22 37.26 43.30
C TYR A 28 -25.52 35.85 42.79
N ALA A 29 -26.66 35.64 42.10
CA ALA A 29 -26.80 34.50 41.20
C ALA A 29 -26.03 34.84 39.90
N GLY A 30 -24.96 34.10 39.61
CA GLY A 30 -23.96 34.46 38.58
C GLY A 30 -24.42 34.49 37.11
N ASP A 31 -25.72 34.35 36.85
CA ASP A 31 -26.33 34.32 35.50
C ASP A 31 -27.44 35.37 35.30
N GLY A 32 -27.43 36.44 36.10
CA GLY A 32 -28.34 37.58 35.88
C GLY A 32 -28.06 38.36 34.57
N PHE A 33 -28.97 39.27 34.24
CA PHE A 33 -29.08 40.04 32.98
C PHE A 33 -27.75 40.53 32.34
N PHE A 34 -26.72 40.81 33.13
CA PHE A 34 -25.41 41.26 32.66
C PHE A 34 -24.50 40.16 32.07
N SER A 35 -24.78 38.87 32.30
CA SER A 35 -24.00 37.75 31.73
C SER A 35 -23.95 37.82 30.19
N ASN A 36 -25.07 38.17 29.57
CA ASN A 36 -25.22 38.39 28.12
C ASN A 36 -24.42 39.57 27.55
N PHE A 37 -23.93 40.48 28.39
CA PHE A 37 -23.07 41.60 27.99
C PHE A 37 -21.58 41.33 28.23
N LYS A 38 -21.24 40.34 29.07
CA LYS A 38 -19.85 39.88 29.22
C LYS A 38 -19.36 39.31 27.89
N LYS A 39 -18.16 39.73 27.49
CA LYS A 39 -17.46 39.21 26.33
C LYS A 39 -16.45 38.14 26.76
N PHE A 40 -16.24 37.14 25.91
CA PHE A 40 -15.07 36.29 26.00
C PHE A 40 -13.79 37.13 25.80
N SER A 41 -12.73 36.77 26.50
CA SER A 41 -11.40 37.37 26.36
C SER A 41 -10.76 37.00 25.01
N LYS A 42 -9.59 37.58 24.71
CA LYS A 42 -8.74 37.07 23.62
C LYS A 42 -8.35 35.62 23.90
N HIS A 43 -8.05 34.87 22.84
CA HIS A 43 -7.66 33.46 22.91
C HIS A 43 -8.73 32.62 23.61
N THR A 44 -10.00 32.80 23.22
CA THR A 44 -11.08 31.90 23.63
C THR A 44 -11.61 31.17 22.40
N TYR A 45 -11.43 29.85 22.37
CA TYR A 45 -11.86 29.00 21.28
C TYR A 45 -12.87 27.96 21.75
N ALA A 46 -13.69 27.45 20.82
CA ALA A 46 -14.49 26.24 20.98
C ALA A 46 -14.12 25.29 19.83
N GLY A 47 -13.40 24.21 20.11
CA GLY A 47 -12.68 23.46 19.08
C GLY A 47 -11.80 24.39 18.23
N PRO A 48 -11.86 24.34 16.89
CA PRO A 48 -11.12 25.27 16.02
C PRO A 48 -11.76 26.68 15.91
N PHE A 49 -12.91 26.95 16.55
CA PHE A 49 -13.72 28.14 16.27
C PHE A 49 -13.45 29.29 17.26
N ASP A 50 -12.93 30.42 16.76
CA ASP A 50 -12.68 31.62 17.57
C ASP A 50 -13.98 32.32 18.03
N ILE A 51 -14.17 32.39 19.35
CA ILE A 51 -15.27 33.13 19.99
C ILE A 51 -14.77 34.39 20.75
N SER A 52 -13.48 34.72 20.64
CA SER A 52 -12.84 35.87 21.30
C SER A 52 -13.56 37.20 21.07
N GLY A 53 -13.72 38.00 22.13
CA GLY A 53 -14.31 39.34 22.06
C GLY A 53 -15.81 39.39 21.75
N ARG A 54 -16.47 38.24 21.53
CA ARG A 54 -17.92 38.10 21.33
C ARG A 54 -18.60 37.98 22.70
N SER A 55 -19.85 38.44 22.80
CA SER A 55 -20.71 38.08 23.94
C SER A 55 -21.35 36.72 23.70
N LYS A 56 -21.85 36.05 24.75
CA LYS A 56 -22.44 34.69 24.66
C LYS A 56 -23.45 34.54 23.51
N LYS A 57 -24.35 35.52 23.31
CA LYS A 57 -25.28 35.55 22.16
C LYS A 57 -24.57 35.60 20.80
N LYS A 58 -23.57 36.48 20.63
CA LYS A 58 -22.81 36.61 19.37
C LYS A 58 -21.81 35.47 19.12
N ALA A 59 -21.43 34.75 20.17
CA ALA A 59 -20.70 33.49 20.06
C ALA A 59 -21.65 32.38 19.57
N LYS A 60 -22.86 32.27 20.15
CA LYS A 60 -23.88 31.30 19.71
C LYS A 60 -24.27 31.52 18.25
N GLU A 61 -24.56 32.76 17.86
CA GLU A 61 -24.88 33.13 16.47
C GLU A 61 -23.77 32.77 15.47
N LYS A 62 -22.49 32.72 15.92
CA LYS A 62 -21.37 32.21 15.11
C LYS A 62 -21.31 30.67 15.14
N LEU A 63 -21.33 30.05 16.32
CA LEU A 63 -21.21 28.59 16.46
C LEU A 63 -22.34 27.84 15.76
N MET A 64 -23.56 28.39 15.70
CA MET A 64 -24.64 27.79 14.91
C MET A 64 -24.33 27.70 13.40
N VAL A 65 -23.55 28.65 12.85
CA VAL A 65 -23.11 28.63 11.45
C VAL A 65 -21.89 27.72 11.30
N ASP A 66 -20.93 27.80 12.23
CA ASP A 66 -19.73 26.97 12.22
C ASP A 66 -20.07 25.47 12.33
N PHE A 67 -20.97 25.11 13.25
CA PHE A 67 -21.41 23.74 13.50
C PHE A 67 -22.23 23.19 12.33
N SER A 68 -23.13 23.98 11.75
CA SER A 68 -23.83 23.55 10.53
C SER A 68 -22.87 23.31 9.36
N GLY A 69 -21.78 24.06 9.28
CA GLY A 69 -20.68 23.77 8.34
C GLY A 69 -19.89 22.50 8.68
N LEU A 70 -19.66 22.22 9.98
CA LEU A 70 -18.99 21.00 10.45
C LEU A 70 -19.85 19.74 10.26
N GLU A 71 -21.17 19.86 10.40
CA GLU A 71 -22.15 18.79 10.15
C GLU A 71 -22.25 18.47 8.65
N GLN A 72 -22.30 19.50 7.79
CA GLN A 72 -22.31 19.33 6.32
C GLN A 72 -21.00 18.77 5.75
N ASN A 73 -19.90 18.86 6.50
CA ASN A 73 -18.58 18.32 6.13
C ASN A 73 -18.10 17.30 7.17
N LEU A 74 -19.04 16.56 7.76
CA LEU A 74 -18.75 15.52 8.75
C LEU A 74 -17.90 14.42 8.10
N SER A 75 -16.71 14.19 8.65
CA SER A 75 -15.80 13.13 8.18
C SER A 75 -15.39 12.29 9.39
N VAL A 76 -16.30 11.38 9.77
CA VAL A 76 -16.12 10.43 10.87
C VAL A 76 -16.38 9.04 10.34
N GLN A 77 -15.40 8.15 10.46
CA GLN A 77 -15.45 6.80 9.89
C GLN A 77 -15.51 5.76 10.99
N LEU A 78 -16.53 4.90 10.97
CA LEU A 78 -16.55 3.64 11.70
C LEU A 78 -15.67 2.64 10.96
N ILE A 79 -14.70 2.04 11.65
CA ILE A 79 -13.80 1.05 11.05
C ILE A 79 -13.98 -0.28 11.78
N VAL A 80 -14.34 -1.31 11.02
CA VAL A 80 -14.52 -2.70 11.46
C VAL A 80 -13.71 -3.56 10.49
N GLN A 81 -12.58 -4.09 10.97
CA GLN A 81 -11.60 -4.81 10.16
C GLN A 81 -11.24 -4.06 8.87
N ASP A 82 -11.71 -4.59 7.76
CA ASP A 82 -11.46 -4.27 6.36
C ASP A 82 -12.46 -3.26 5.77
N LEU A 83 -13.60 -3.00 6.44
CA LEU A 83 -14.59 -2.02 5.98
C LEU A 83 -14.53 -0.72 6.80
N GLN A 84 -14.56 0.40 6.06
CA GLN A 84 -14.67 1.75 6.59
C GLN A 84 -16.01 2.36 6.16
N VAL A 85 -16.75 2.93 7.09
CA VAL A 85 -18.12 3.45 6.86
C VAL A 85 -18.21 4.87 7.39
N ASP A 86 -18.44 5.84 6.51
CA ASP A 86 -18.72 7.22 6.90
C ASP A 86 -20.04 7.30 7.70
N ILE A 87 -20.02 7.98 8.84
CA ILE A 87 -21.21 8.26 9.63
C ILE A 87 -22.01 9.38 8.94
N PRO A 88 -23.31 9.17 8.61
CA PRO A 88 -24.14 10.23 8.02
C PRO A 88 -24.30 11.43 8.97
N GLN A 89 -24.35 12.64 8.40
CA GLN A 89 -24.52 13.89 9.15
C GLN A 89 -25.73 13.86 10.10
N GLU A 90 -26.82 13.17 9.73
CA GLU A 90 -28.06 13.07 10.51
C GLU A 90 -27.90 12.27 11.82
N VAL A 91 -26.78 11.55 11.97
CA VAL A 91 -26.45 10.77 13.18
C VAL A 91 -25.72 11.64 14.23
N VAL A 92 -25.18 12.80 13.84
CA VAL A 92 -24.37 13.68 14.70
C VAL A 92 -25.01 15.06 14.81
N SER A 93 -24.96 15.67 15.99
CA SER A 93 -25.39 17.06 16.19
C SER A 93 -24.50 17.76 17.22
N PHE A 94 -24.20 19.04 17.02
CA PHE A 94 -23.40 19.82 17.98
C PHE A 94 -24.27 20.85 18.72
N ASP A 95 -24.13 20.94 20.05
CA ASP A 95 -24.90 21.84 20.89
C ASP A 95 -24.11 23.14 21.19
N PRO A 96 -24.47 24.30 20.58
CA PRO A 96 -23.79 25.57 20.82
C PRO A 96 -24.17 26.20 22.16
N ASP A 97 -25.32 25.86 22.77
CA ASP A 97 -25.67 26.33 24.11
C ASP A 97 -24.85 25.58 25.16
N ALA A 98 -24.81 24.25 25.12
CA ALA A 98 -24.01 23.44 26.05
C ALA A 98 -22.51 23.75 25.92
N THR A 99 -22.00 23.88 24.69
CA THR A 99 -20.61 24.32 24.43
C THR A 99 -20.33 25.66 25.10
N LEU A 100 -21.23 26.66 24.97
CA LEU A 100 -21.07 27.98 25.60
C LEU A 100 -21.45 28.03 27.09
N ASN A 101 -22.03 26.98 27.64
CA ASN A 101 -22.27 26.81 29.07
C ASN A 101 -21.04 26.25 29.79
N GLN A 102 -20.28 25.36 29.14
CA GLN A 102 -19.00 24.85 29.68
C GLN A 102 -17.79 25.74 29.34
N ALA A 103 -17.91 26.64 28.36
CA ALA A 103 -16.81 27.47 27.86
C ALA A 103 -16.22 28.42 28.93
N LYS A 104 -14.92 28.24 29.20
CA LYS A 104 -14.07 29.13 29.99
C LYS A 104 -13.48 30.22 29.09
N SER A 105 -13.35 31.43 29.64
CA SER A 105 -12.91 32.61 28.91
C SER A 105 -11.39 32.74 28.96
N GLY A 106 -10.71 32.66 27.81
CA GLY A 106 -9.25 32.72 27.69
C GLY A 106 -8.56 31.36 27.61
N ASP A 107 -9.35 30.29 27.53
CA ASP A 107 -8.91 28.91 27.33
C ASP A 107 -9.45 28.35 26.00
N ASP A 108 -8.87 27.25 25.54
CA ASP A 108 -9.44 26.38 24.50
C ASP A 108 -10.52 25.47 25.12
N ASN A 109 -11.69 25.38 24.48
CA ASN A 109 -12.84 24.65 25.03
C ASN A 109 -13.29 23.51 24.12
N SER A 110 -13.63 22.37 24.71
CA SER A 110 -14.27 21.27 24.01
C SER A 110 -15.63 21.66 23.43
N LEU A 111 -15.93 21.15 22.23
CA LEU A 111 -17.30 21.11 21.72
C LEU A 111 -18.16 20.15 22.56
N VAL A 112 -19.48 20.36 22.55
CA VAL A 112 -20.47 19.36 22.97
C VAL A 112 -21.11 18.80 21.70
N ALA A 113 -20.89 17.51 21.44
CA ALA A 113 -21.56 16.75 20.39
C ALA A 113 -22.50 15.71 21.01
N SER A 114 -23.57 15.38 20.30
CA SER A 114 -24.51 14.29 20.62
C SER A 114 -24.65 13.35 19.42
N VAL A 115 -24.57 12.04 19.67
CA VAL A 115 -24.69 10.99 18.65
C VAL A 115 -26.01 10.24 18.81
N SER A 116 -26.78 10.13 17.74
CA SER A 116 -28.03 9.39 17.71
C SER A 116 -27.77 7.89 17.81
N ARG A 117 -28.11 7.27 18.94
CA ARG A 117 -27.99 5.81 19.13
C ARG A 117 -28.85 5.05 18.12
N GLU A 118 -29.98 5.62 17.68
CA GLU A 118 -30.83 5.03 16.65
C GLU A 118 -30.25 5.15 15.23
N GLY A 119 -29.67 6.30 14.91
CA GLY A 119 -28.93 6.49 13.66
C GLY A 119 -27.72 5.55 13.59
N LEU A 120 -26.90 5.52 14.63
CA LEU A 120 -25.72 4.67 14.73
C LEU A 120 -26.07 3.18 14.63
N ARG A 121 -27.08 2.70 15.38
CA ARG A 121 -27.59 1.32 15.29
C ARG A 121 -28.04 0.97 13.87
N THR A 122 -28.62 1.92 13.13
CA THR A 122 -29.06 1.73 11.75
C THR A 122 -27.86 1.59 10.81
N VAL A 123 -26.89 2.51 10.88
CA VAL A 123 -25.63 2.44 10.12
C VAL A 123 -24.90 1.11 10.36
N MET A 124 -24.74 0.71 11.62
CA MET A 124 -24.05 -0.52 11.98
C MET A 124 -24.77 -1.77 11.44
N LYS A 125 -26.11 -1.85 11.55
CA LYS A 125 -26.89 -2.99 11.04
C LYS A 125 -26.95 -3.05 9.52
N GLN A 126 -26.78 -1.93 8.82
CA GLN A 126 -26.76 -1.89 7.36
C GLN A 126 -25.42 -2.35 6.77
N ASN A 127 -24.30 -1.99 7.42
CA ASN A 127 -22.96 -2.20 6.85
C ASN A 127 -22.19 -3.37 7.48
N PHE A 128 -22.43 -3.71 8.75
CA PHE A 128 -21.71 -4.74 9.51
C PHE A 128 -22.61 -5.92 9.88
N ASN A 129 -23.42 -6.41 8.92
CA ASN A 129 -24.49 -7.38 9.17
C ASN A 129 -24.01 -8.80 9.57
N SER A 130 -22.73 -9.12 9.36
CA SER A 130 -22.07 -10.34 9.83
C SER A 130 -21.81 -10.34 11.34
N LEU A 131 -21.85 -9.16 11.97
CA LEU A 131 -21.62 -8.96 13.40
C LEU A 131 -22.92 -8.60 14.12
N THR A 132 -23.04 -9.02 15.38
CA THR A 132 -24.16 -8.63 16.26
C THR A 132 -23.66 -7.65 17.31
N PHE A 133 -24.33 -6.51 17.41
CA PHE A 133 -24.07 -5.48 18.43
C PHE A 133 -25.28 -5.31 19.34
N SER A 134 -25.03 -5.35 20.64
CA SER A 134 -25.99 -5.07 21.71
C SER A 134 -26.22 -3.56 21.90
N GLU A 135 -27.24 -3.21 22.68
CA GLU A 135 -27.58 -1.81 22.97
C GLU A 135 -26.48 -1.11 23.79
N ASP A 136 -25.87 -1.81 24.74
CA ASP A 136 -24.76 -1.30 25.56
C ASP A 136 -23.51 -1.04 24.70
N GLU A 137 -23.26 -1.87 23.70
CA GLU A 137 -22.17 -1.70 22.72
C GLU A 137 -22.40 -0.50 21.79
N VAL A 138 -23.63 -0.28 21.33
CA VAL A 138 -23.99 0.91 20.55
C VAL A 138 -23.82 2.18 21.39
N ASP A 139 -24.16 2.18 22.69
CA ASP A 139 -23.92 3.33 23.56
C ASP A 139 -22.43 3.54 23.88
N LYS A 140 -21.65 2.46 24.13
CA LYS A 140 -20.18 2.51 24.23
C LYS A 140 -19.59 3.24 23.01
N ILE A 141 -19.94 2.85 21.79
CA ILE A 141 -19.42 3.47 20.56
C ILE A 141 -19.89 4.92 20.42
N ALA A 142 -21.20 5.19 20.64
CA ALA A 142 -21.76 6.54 20.56
C ALA A 142 -21.01 7.52 21.49
N ALA A 143 -20.79 7.12 22.75
CA ALA A 143 -20.06 7.92 23.73
C ALA A 143 -18.59 8.17 23.34
N GLN A 144 -17.95 7.25 22.62
CA GLN A 144 -16.56 7.42 22.16
C GLN A 144 -16.46 8.33 20.94
N ILE A 145 -17.42 8.26 20.01
CA ILE A 145 -17.58 9.26 18.94
C ILE A 145 -17.79 10.65 19.57
N GLU A 146 -18.70 10.78 20.54
CA GLU A 146 -18.94 12.02 21.30
C GLU A 146 -17.70 12.54 22.04
N VAL A 147 -16.73 11.68 22.37
CA VAL A 147 -15.43 12.06 22.95
C VAL A 147 -14.47 12.58 21.87
N GLN A 148 -14.32 11.90 20.73
CA GLN A 148 -13.45 12.35 19.63
C GLN A 148 -13.91 13.71 19.05
N LEU A 149 -15.22 13.87 18.87
CA LEU A 149 -15.85 15.09 18.33
C LEU A 149 -15.65 16.35 19.19
N ARG A 150 -15.25 16.22 20.46
CA ARG A 150 -14.95 17.36 21.35
C ARG A 150 -13.86 18.28 20.82
N SER A 151 -12.98 17.77 19.95
CA SER A 151 -11.92 18.54 19.30
C SER A 151 -12.45 19.51 18.23
N GLY A 152 -13.55 19.16 17.55
CA GLY A 152 -13.97 19.82 16.31
C GLY A 152 -13.00 19.66 15.13
N ILE A 153 -12.02 18.75 15.24
CA ILE A 153 -11.02 18.45 14.21
C ILE A 153 -11.48 17.22 13.41
N MET A 154 -11.27 17.24 12.10
CA MET A 154 -11.63 16.17 11.16
C MET A 154 -10.43 15.87 10.23
N PRO A 155 -10.32 14.65 9.66
CA PRO A 155 -11.20 13.50 9.84
C PRO A 155 -11.05 12.84 11.23
N GLN A 156 -11.99 11.97 11.59
CA GLN A 156 -11.92 11.10 12.77
C GLN A 156 -12.11 9.63 12.37
N GLN A 157 -11.32 8.74 12.96
CA GLN A 157 -11.40 7.30 12.72
C GLN A 157 -11.74 6.55 14.02
N VAL A 158 -12.82 5.78 13.97
CA VAL A 158 -13.48 5.12 15.10
C VAL A 158 -13.35 3.61 14.89
N TYR A 159 -12.18 3.08 15.27
CA TYR A 159 -11.89 1.65 15.24
C TYR A 159 -12.73 0.93 16.30
N VAL A 160 -13.80 0.26 15.89
CA VAL A 160 -14.85 -0.26 16.79
C VAL A 160 -14.31 -1.30 17.77
N ALA A 161 -13.38 -2.15 17.32
CA ALA A 161 -12.71 -3.16 18.14
C ALA A 161 -11.86 -2.60 19.30
N ASN A 162 -11.53 -1.30 19.30
CA ASN A 162 -10.83 -0.65 20.41
C ASN A 162 -11.78 -0.31 21.58
N PHE A 163 -13.10 -0.36 21.36
CA PHE A 163 -14.13 0.03 22.35
C PHE A 163 -14.99 -1.16 22.80
N ILE A 164 -14.96 -2.27 22.07
CA ILE A 164 -15.65 -3.52 22.39
C ILE A 164 -14.63 -4.67 22.34
N PRO A 165 -13.88 -4.93 23.43
CA PRO A 165 -13.00 -6.09 23.53
C PRO A 165 -13.74 -7.42 23.36
N GLU A 166 -15.04 -7.45 23.62
CA GLU A 166 -15.90 -8.62 23.46
C GLU A 166 -16.03 -9.07 21.99
N LEU A 167 -15.66 -8.23 21.01
CA LEU A 167 -15.52 -8.64 19.60
C LEU A 167 -14.38 -9.63 19.38
N TYR A 168 -13.27 -9.54 20.13
CA TYR A 168 -12.12 -10.46 19.97
C TYR A 168 -12.44 -11.91 20.39
N GLU A 169 -13.53 -12.14 21.12
CA GLU A 169 -14.01 -13.49 21.46
C GLU A 169 -14.78 -14.15 20.31
N GLN A 170 -15.24 -13.38 19.31
CA GLN A 170 -15.98 -13.88 18.15
C GLN A 170 -15.06 -14.44 17.05
N LYS A 171 -13.99 -15.16 17.44
CA LYS A 171 -13.04 -15.79 16.50
C LYS A 171 -13.74 -16.86 15.66
N GLN A 172 -13.48 -16.83 14.36
CA GLN A 172 -13.92 -17.80 13.35
C GLN A 172 -12.74 -18.16 12.45
N VAL A 173 -12.81 -19.31 11.75
CA VAL A 173 -11.91 -19.58 10.62
C VAL A 173 -12.33 -18.66 9.47
N ILE A 174 -11.45 -17.75 9.08
CA ILE A 174 -11.73 -16.73 8.03
C ILE A 174 -11.15 -17.12 6.67
N ALA A 175 -10.13 -17.98 6.66
CA ALA A 175 -9.44 -18.48 5.48
C ALA A 175 -8.82 -19.85 5.79
N SER A 176 -8.74 -20.73 4.80
CA SER A 176 -7.95 -21.96 4.90
C SER A 176 -7.36 -22.38 3.56
N ALA A 177 -6.31 -23.21 3.61
CA ALA A 177 -5.69 -23.81 2.45
C ALA A 177 -5.26 -25.25 2.76
N GLU A 178 -5.24 -26.09 1.72
CA GLU A 178 -4.94 -27.52 1.85
C GLU A 178 -3.81 -27.94 0.90
N TYR A 179 -2.94 -28.86 1.36
CA TYR A 179 -1.91 -29.51 0.55
C TYR A 179 -1.96 -31.03 0.75
N LYS A 180 -2.04 -31.80 -0.34
CA LYS A 180 -2.23 -33.26 -0.28
C LYS A 180 -0.88 -33.98 -0.27
N VAL A 181 -0.67 -34.85 0.71
CA VAL A 181 0.62 -35.53 0.92
C VAL A 181 0.45 -36.90 1.60
N ASP A 182 0.89 -37.95 0.92
CA ASP A 182 0.76 -39.35 1.35
C ASP A 182 1.42 -39.67 2.71
N GLY A 183 2.35 -38.82 3.17
CA GLY A 183 2.99 -38.93 4.48
C GLY A 183 3.74 -37.66 4.87
N LEU A 184 3.52 -37.20 6.12
CA LEU A 184 4.13 -35.97 6.63
C LEU A 184 5.63 -36.15 6.95
N ALA A 185 6.50 -35.59 6.11
CA ALA A 185 7.94 -35.59 6.33
C ALA A 185 8.33 -34.73 7.55
N LYS A 186 9.40 -35.12 8.28
CA LYS A 186 9.80 -34.46 9.55
C LYS A 186 9.92 -32.93 9.43
N GLY A 187 10.50 -32.42 8.34
CA GLY A 187 10.63 -30.97 8.13
C GLY A 187 9.29 -30.24 8.02
N LEU A 188 8.32 -30.81 7.29
CA LEU A 188 6.95 -30.26 7.23
C LEU A 188 6.26 -30.35 8.58
N ARG A 189 6.45 -31.45 9.32
CA ARG A 189 5.93 -31.58 10.69
C ARG A 189 6.49 -30.51 11.62
N LEU A 190 7.79 -30.27 11.62
CA LEU A 190 8.37 -29.22 12.47
C LEU A 190 7.88 -27.82 12.08
N LEU A 191 7.63 -27.57 10.79
CA LEU A 191 7.02 -26.32 10.32
C LEU A 191 5.56 -26.19 10.78
N MET A 192 4.79 -27.27 10.85
CA MET A 192 3.44 -27.28 11.47
C MET A 192 3.50 -27.03 12.97
N ASP A 193 4.29 -27.85 13.68
CA ASP A 193 4.42 -27.85 15.14
C ASP A 193 4.92 -26.46 15.65
N ASP A 194 5.62 -25.67 14.82
CA ASP A 194 6.00 -24.27 15.09
C ASP A 194 4.99 -23.20 14.62
N LEU A 195 4.10 -23.49 13.65
CA LEU A 195 3.10 -22.53 13.14
C LEU A 195 1.76 -22.59 13.87
N ASP A 196 1.38 -23.72 14.47
CA ASP A 196 0.10 -23.81 15.17
C ASP A 196 0.06 -22.91 16.41
N GLY A 197 -0.93 -22.02 16.47
CA GLY A 197 -1.06 -21.01 17.52
C GLY A 197 -0.21 -19.76 17.32
N LEU A 198 0.48 -19.59 16.18
CA LEU A 198 1.18 -18.35 15.84
C LEU A 198 0.21 -17.17 15.75
N GLU A 199 0.40 -16.16 16.59
CA GLU A 199 -0.38 -14.92 16.53
C GLU A 199 0.27 -13.84 15.67
N ILE A 200 -0.38 -13.49 14.55
CA ILE A 200 -0.06 -12.32 13.73
C ILE A 200 -0.69 -11.08 14.37
N GLN A 201 0.14 -10.13 14.79
CA GLN A 201 -0.28 -8.97 15.60
C GLN A 201 -0.90 -7.85 14.75
N PRO A 202 -1.65 -6.91 15.35
CA PRO A 202 -2.22 -5.75 14.65
C PRO A 202 -1.14 -4.88 13.97
N ASN A 203 -1.41 -4.38 12.76
CA ASN A 203 -0.52 -3.49 12.01
C ASN A 203 0.93 -4.02 11.90
N SER A 204 1.12 -5.33 11.78
CA SER A 204 2.45 -5.97 11.85
C SER A 204 2.77 -6.85 10.64
N SER A 205 4.04 -6.85 10.28
CA SER A 205 4.62 -7.67 9.22
C SER A 205 5.16 -8.99 9.77
N PHE A 206 5.12 -10.03 8.96
CA PHE A 206 5.64 -11.35 9.24
C PHE A 206 6.61 -11.77 8.12
N SER A 207 7.83 -12.18 8.47
CA SER A 207 8.77 -12.88 7.59
C SER A 207 8.75 -14.36 7.92
N PHE A 208 8.52 -15.21 6.91
CA PHE A 208 8.49 -16.65 7.11
C PHE A 208 9.86 -17.21 7.51
N ARG A 209 10.98 -16.68 6.99
CA ARG A 209 12.33 -17.12 7.39
C ARG A 209 12.75 -16.60 8.75
N GLU A 210 12.55 -15.30 9.05
CA GLU A 210 12.90 -14.72 10.36
C GLU A 210 12.17 -15.45 11.48
N TYR A 211 10.91 -15.81 11.27
CA TYR A 211 10.11 -16.58 12.21
C TYR A 211 10.69 -17.96 12.58
N LEU A 212 11.51 -18.56 11.71
CA LEU A 212 12.10 -19.88 11.91
C LEU A 212 13.52 -19.81 12.50
N GLU A 213 14.11 -18.62 12.65
CA GLU A 213 15.48 -18.51 13.17
C GLU A 213 15.61 -19.05 14.60
N GLY A 214 16.64 -19.85 14.83
CA GLY A 214 16.89 -20.53 16.11
C GLY A 214 15.99 -21.74 16.42
N LYS A 215 14.98 -22.05 15.60
CA LYS A 215 14.04 -23.17 15.83
C LYS A 215 14.51 -24.48 15.17
N GLU A 216 13.95 -25.62 15.60
CA GLU A 216 14.28 -26.92 14.99
C GLU A 216 13.74 -27.04 13.55
N SER A 217 12.61 -26.38 13.24
CA SER A 217 12.01 -26.29 11.90
C SER A 217 12.93 -25.67 10.84
N ALA A 218 13.91 -24.84 11.23
CA ALA A 218 14.95 -24.36 10.32
C ALA A 218 15.76 -25.50 9.66
N SER A 219 15.73 -26.72 10.23
CA SER A 219 16.31 -27.93 9.62
C SER A 219 15.53 -28.49 8.42
N ALA A 220 14.33 -27.98 8.14
CA ALA A 220 13.56 -28.32 6.94
C ALA A 220 14.32 -27.92 5.66
N THR A 221 14.02 -28.60 4.55
CA THR A 221 14.60 -28.25 3.24
C THR A 221 13.90 -27.04 2.62
N ASP A 222 14.58 -26.32 1.72
CA ASP A 222 14.02 -25.17 1.00
C ASP A 222 12.72 -25.53 0.24
N LEU A 223 12.60 -26.78 -0.24
CA LEU A 223 11.37 -27.34 -0.82
C LEU A 223 10.24 -27.48 0.21
N GLN A 224 10.53 -27.94 1.43
CA GLN A 224 9.54 -28.07 2.51
C GLN A 224 9.10 -26.71 3.04
N MET A 225 10.04 -25.77 3.16
CA MET A 225 9.78 -24.37 3.47
C MET A 225 8.89 -23.72 2.39
N THR A 226 9.21 -23.94 1.10
CA THR A 226 8.41 -23.49 -0.04
C THR A 226 6.99 -24.06 -0.02
N ILE A 227 6.81 -25.36 0.26
CA ILE A 227 5.48 -25.98 0.36
C ILE A 227 4.65 -25.32 1.46
N MET A 228 5.24 -25.07 2.63
CA MET A 228 4.53 -24.43 3.74
C MET A 228 4.24 -22.94 3.47
N ALA A 229 5.20 -22.18 2.92
CA ALA A 229 5.00 -20.79 2.53
C ALA A 229 3.94 -20.66 1.42
N SER A 230 3.90 -21.58 0.45
CA SER A 230 2.86 -21.65 -0.59
C SER A 230 1.47 -21.90 0.01
N LEU A 231 1.39 -22.76 1.03
CA LEU A 231 0.14 -23.04 1.74
C LEU A 231 -0.34 -21.82 2.53
N LEU A 232 0.58 -21.17 3.26
CA LEU A 232 0.30 -19.94 4.00
C LEU A 232 -0.12 -18.81 3.04
N TYR A 233 0.58 -18.61 1.93
CA TYR A 233 0.23 -17.67 0.86
C TYR A 233 -1.19 -17.93 0.32
N LYS A 234 -1.56 -19.17 0.02
CA LYS A 234 -2.90 -19.51 -0.45
C LYS A 234 -4.01 -19.21 0.58
N ALA A 235 -3.75 -19.36 1.88
CA ALA A 235 -4.70 -18.94 2.91
C ALA A 235 -4.73 -17.40 3.04
N VAL A 236 -3.57 -16.76 3.01
CA VAL A 236 -3.42 -15.31 3.15
C VAL A 236 -4.06 -14.53 1.98
N LEU A 237 -4.12 -15.09 0.76
CA LEU A 237 -4.85 -14.50 -0.38
C LEU A 237 -6.38 -14.47 -0.19
N GLN A 238 -6.93 -15.17 0.79
CA GLN A 238 -8.35 -15.11 1.18
C GLN A 238 -8.60 -14.10 2.32
N THR A 239 -7.67 -13.15 2.51
CA THR A 239 -7.75 -12.08 3.51
C THR A 239 -7.50 -10.72 2.86
N ASN A 240 -7.69 -9.63 3.61
CA ASN A 240 -7.29 -8.27 3.19
C ASN A 240 -5.79 -7.98 3.39
N TRP A 241 -4.95 -8.96 3.76
CA TRP A 241 -3.55 -8.73 4.07
C TRP A 241 -2.74 -8.27 2.84
N ILE A 242 -1.63 -7.61 3.11
CA ILE A 242 -0.72 -7.01 2.12
C ILE A 242 0.44 -7.97 1.88
N MET A 243 0.80 -8.24 0.61
CA MET A 243 1.92 -9.10 0.26
C MET A 243 3.16 -8.23 0.05
N ASP A 244 4.14 -8.33 0.96
CA ASP A 244 5.33 -7.48 0.95
C ASP A 244 6.49 -8.12 0.17
N GLU A 245 6.64 -9.44 0.25
CA GLU A 245 7.55 -10.23 -0.61
C GLU A 245 6.93 -11.59 -0.94
N ARG A 246 6.97 -11.98 -2.22
CA ARG A 246 6.61 -13.33 -2.67
C ARG A 246 7.37 -13.68 -3.96
N ASN A 247 7.95 -14.87 -4.01
CA ASN A 247 8.79 -15.36 -5.12
C ASN A 247 8.25 -16.66 -5.72
N ILE A 248 8.77 -17.06 -6.90
CA ILE A 248 8.52 -18.38 -7.51
C ILE A 248 9.83 -19.12 -7.84
N SER A 249 9.74 -20.44 -7.94
CA SER A 249 10.83 -21.32 -8.36
C SER A 249 10.93 -21.41 -9.89
N THR A 250 12.09 -21.81 -10.40
CA THR A 250 12.27 -22.12 -11.83
C THR A 250 11.37 -23.26 -12.32
N GLU A 251 10.94 -24.14 -11.41
CA GLU A 251 9.96 -25.19 -11.63
C GLU A 251 8.95 -25.21 -10.48
N LEU A 252 7.66 -25.21 -10.80
CA LEU A 252 6.58 -25.34 -9.80
C LEU A 252 6.75 -26.63 -8.96
N PRO A 253 6.80 -26.56 -7.63
CA PRO A 253 6.91 -27.72 -6.76
C PRO A 253 5.74 -28.70 -6.92
N ALA A 254 6.04 -30.00 -6.87
CA ALA A 254 5.01 -31.04 -7.00
C ALA A 254 3.98 -30.93 -5.86
N GLY A 255 2.69 -30.88 -6.22
CA GLY A 255 1.58 -30.76 -5.27
C GLY A 255 1.16 -29.32 -4.95
N VAL A 256 2.00 -28.32 -5.26
CA VAL A 256 1.61 -26.91 -5.20
C VAL A 256 0.77 -26.56 -6.42
N GLU A 257 -0.29 -25.77 -6.22
CA GLU A 257 -1.19 -25.36 -7.28
C GLU A 257 -0.57 -24.21 -8.11
N PRO A 258 -0.65 -24.23 -9.46
CA PRO A 258 -0.08 -23.16 -10.28
C PRO A 258 -0.68 -21.80 -9.92
N GLY A 259 0.16 -20.78 -9.73
CA GLY A 259 -0.26 -19.44 -9.27
C GLY A 259 -0.18 -19.26 -7.75
N PHE A 260 -0.13 -20.34 -6.97
CA PHE A 260 -0.12 -20.32 -5.49
C PHE A 260 1.22 -20.73 -4.86
N GLU A 261 2.33 -20.73 -5.62
CA GLU A 261 3.66 -20.91 -5.02
C GLU A 261 4.06 -19.66 -4.21
N ALA A 262 4.75 -19.86 -3.09
CA ALA A 262 5.65 -18.85 -2.51
C ALA A 262 7.01 -19.52 -2.22
N ALA A 263 8.01 -19.20 -3.04
CA ALA A 263 9.31 -19.88 -3.05
C ALA A 263 10.26 -19.35 -1.97
N ILE A 264 10.74 -20.25 -1.11
CA ILE A 264 11.76 -19.97 -0.09
C ILE A 264 13.11 -20.52 -0.58
N ASN A 265 14.13 -19.67 -0.65
CA ASN A 265 15.47 -20.08 -1.11
C ASN A 265 16.58 -19.38 -0.31
N ARG A 266 17.17 -20.10 0.65
CA ARG A 266 18.17 -19.57 1.58
C ARG A 266 19.53 -19.26 0.95
N LYS A 267 19.73 -19.59 -0.34
CA LYS A 267 20.96 -19.26 -1.09
C LYS A 267 20.80 -18.04 -1.99
N LEU A 268 19.56 -17.70 -2.34
CA LEU A 268 19.18 -16.53 -3.12
C LEU A 268 18.51 -15.44 -2.27
N ASP A 269 18.47 -15.67 -0.95
CA ASP A 269 17.86 -14.82 0.07
C ASP A 269 16.34 -14.57 -0.11
N LEU A 270 15.65 -15.46 -0.83
CA LEU A 270 14.21 -15.34 -1.11
C LEU A 270 13.38 -15.80 0.10
N ASP A 271 12.36 -15.02 0.44
CA ASP A 271 11.42 -15.29 1.52
C ASP A 271 9.95 -15.11 1.08
N PHE A 272 9.03 -15.27 2.03
CA PHE A 272 7.63 -14.88 1.93
C PHE A 272 7.29 -13.93 3.09
N LEU A 273 6.94 -12.68 2.76
CA LEU A 273 6.57 -11.62 3.72
C LEU A 273 5.16 -11.11 3.44
N PHE A 274 4.40 -10.88 4.52
CA PHE A 274 3.09 -10.22 4.46
C PHE A 274 2.83 -9.38 5.70
N THR A 275 1.91 -8.42 5.58
CA THR A 275 1.49 -7.52 6.66
C THR A 275 0.00 -7.64 6.92
N ASN A 276 -0.36 -7.75 8.21
CA ASN A 276 -1.73 -7.63 8.70
C ASN A 276 -2.07 -6.13 8.90
N PRO A 277 -2.90 -5.50 8.04
CA PRO A 277 -3.24 -4.08 8.15
C PRO A 277 -4.30 -3.78 9.21
N ASN A 278 -4.87 -4.80 9.84
CA ASN A 278 -6.02 -4.66 10.73
C ASN A 278 -5.61 -4.33 12.17
N GLN A 279 -6.59 -3.88 12.96
CA GLN A 279 -6.41 -3.61 14.40
C GLN A 279 -6.53 -4.88 15.28
N THR A 280 -6.73 -6.06 14.71
CA THR A 280 -6.96 -7.31 15.45
C THR A 280 -5.83 -8.32 15.30
N VAL A 281 -5.61 -9.11 16.35
CA VAL A 281 -4.76 -10.31 16.29
C VAL A 281 -5.48 -11.41 15.49
N PHE A 282 -4.73 -12.12 14.65
CA PHE A 282 -5.15 -13.37 14.02
C PHE A 282 -4.23 -14.52 14.43
N THR A 283 -4.76 -15.74 14.46
CA THR A 283 -4.02 -16.93 14.88
C THR A 283 -3.92 -17.92 13.71
N ILE A 284 -2.71 -18.33 13.33
CA ILE A 284 -2.50 -19.41 12.36
C ILE A 284 -2.73 -20.76 13.07
N ARG A 285 -3.37 -21.69 12.37
CA ARG A 285 -3.56 -23.09 12.77
C ARG A 285 -3.00 -24.02 11.72
N THR A 286 -2.53 -25.19 12.14
CA THR A 286 -2.24 -26.28 11.20
C THR A 286 -2.72 -27.62 11.74
N ASP A 287 -3.24 -28.48 10.87
CA ASP A 287 -3.60 -29.87 11.18
C ASP A 287 -3.19 -30.80 10.03
N TRP A 288 -3.09 -32.10 10.29
CA TRP A 288 -2.80 -33.12 9.29
C TRP A 288 -3.71 -34.32 9.47
N THR A 289 -4.78 -34.37 8.67
CA THR A 289 -5.78 -35.45 8.68
C THR A 289 -5.83 -36.14 7.32
N GLY A 290 -6.07 -37.46 7.29
CA GLY A 290 -6.42 -38.15 6.04
C GLY A 290 -5.43 -38.09 4.86
N SER A 291 -4.13 -37.85 5.11
CA SER A 291 -3.10 -37.54 4.08
C SER A 291 -3.24 -36.15 3.44
N GLN A 292 -3.77 -35.19 4.21
CA GLN A 292 -3.97 -33.81 3.81
C GLN A 292 -3.46 -32.89 4.93
N LEU A 293 -2.55 -31.99 4.58
CA LEU A 293 -2.08 -30.90 5.42
C LEU A 293 -3.07 -29.75 5.25
N GLU A 294 -3.60 -29.24 6.34
CA GLU A 294 -4.47 -28.06 6.38
C GLU A 294 -3.78 -26.94 7.16
N LEU A 295 -3.92 -25.71 6.66
CA LEU A 295 -3.57 -24.48 7.36
C LEU A 295 -4.77 -23.56 7.34
N SER A 296 -5.12 -22.97 8.48
CA SER A 296 -6.23 -22.02 8.56
C SER A 296 -5.85 -20.78 9.39
N ILE A 297 -6.59 -19.69 9.16
CA ILE A 297 -6.42 -18.42 9.85
C ILE A 297 -7.67 -18.20 10.70
N GLU A 298 -7.50 -18.01 12.00
CA GLU A 298 -8.56 -17.73 12.98
C GLU A 298 -8.54 -16.25 13.41
N GLY A 299 -9.70 -15.59 13.46
CA GLY A 299 -9.83 -14.24 14.01
C GLY A 299 -11.24 -13.69 13.93
N LEU A 300 -11.42 -12.42 14.31
CA LEU A 300 -12.67 -11.69 14.07
C LEU A 300 -12.92 -11.64 12.55
N PRO A 301 -14.06 -12.10 12.01
CA PRO A 301 -14.30 -12.17 10.58
C PRO A 301 -14.25 -10.80 9.90
N PHE A 302 -13.76 -10.81 8.65
CA PHE A 302 -13.87 -9.70 7.71
C PHE A 302 -15.32 -9.40 7.34
N VAL A 303 -15.56 -8.20 6.82
CA VAL A 303 -16.87 -7.77 6.31
C VAL A 303 -17.00 -8.07 4.81
N HIS A 304 -15.91 -7.97 4.05
CA HIS A 304 -15.82 -8.51 2.70
C HIS A 304 -15.41 -10.00 2.74
N ARG A 305 -15.73 -10.73 1.67
CA ARG A 305 -15.11 -12.02 1.36
C ARG A 305 -14.10 -11.84 0.23
N TYR A 306 -12.96 -12.50 0.35
CA TYR A 306 -11.86 -12.47 -0.61
C TYR A 306 -11.75 -13.84 -1.30
N ASP A 307 -12.30 -13.95 -2.51
CA ASP A 307 -12.27 -15.21 -3.28
C ASP A 307 -11.12 -15.17 -4.29
N THR A 308 -10.11 -16.02 -4.12
CA THR A 308 -8.99 -16.12 -5.06
C THR A 308 -9.26 -17.14 -6.17
N GLU A 309 -8.99 -16.78 -7.44
CA GLU A 309 -9.12 -17.71 -8.57
C GLU A 309 -7.98 -17.61 -9.59
N VAL A 310 -7.73 -18.71 -10.31
CA VAL A 310 -6.81 -18.75 -11.46
C VAL A 310 -7.60 -18.42 -12.72
N GLU A 311 -7.54 -17.16 -13.17
CA GLU A 311 -8.22 -16.68 -14.37
C GLU A 311 -7.77 -17.46 -15.63
N LYS A 312 -6.47 -17.76 -15.72
CA LYS A 312 -5.86 -18.26 -16.96
C LYS A 312 -4.61 -19.10 -16.70
N ILE A 313 -4.44 -20.18 -17.49
CA ILE A 313 -3.18 -20.92 -17.63
C ILE A 313 -2.82 -21.05 -19.12
N THR A 314 -1.82 -20.32 -19.59
CA THR A 314 -1.18 -20.54 -20.90
C THR A 314 -0.10 -21.62 -20.77
N LYS A 315 0.10 -22.47 -21.77
CA LYS A 315 1.16 -23.50 -21.77
C LYS A 315 2.06 -23.39 -23.00
N TYR A 316 3.36 -23.58 -22.81
CA TYR A 316 4.39 -23.40 -23.84
C TYR A 316 5.15 -24.71 -24.08
N ASP A 317 5.25 -25.12 -25.34
CA ASP A 317 6.00 -26.32 -25.71
C ASP A 317 7.52 -26.13 -25.63
N PRO A 318 8.26 -27.17 -25.20
CA PRO A 318 9.71 -27.09 -25.09
C PRO A 318 10.39 -27.07 -26.47
N LYS A 319 11.45 -26.26 -26.59
CA LYS A 319 12.29 -26.24 -27.78
C LYS A 319 13.27 -27.42 -27.76
N THR A 320 13.58 -28.01 -28.91
CA THR A 320 14.63 -29.03 -29.03
C THR A 320 16.01 -28.41 -29.17
N VAL A 321 16.95 -28.86 -28.35
CA VAL A 321 18.37 -28.50 -28.40
C VAL A 321 19.16 -29.71 -28.89
N ILE A 322 19.59 -29.64 -30.16
CA ILE A 322 20.44 -30.65 -30.79
C ILE A 322 21.90 -30.46 -30.35
N ARG A 323 22.54 -31.54 -29.90
CA ARG A 323 23.97 -31.59 -29.52
C ARG A 323 24.66 -32.71 -30.29
N TYR A 324 25.72 -32.40 -31.03
CA TYR A 324 26.45 -33.43 -31.78
C TYR A 324 27.47 -34.17 -30.90
N SER A 325 27.71 -35.46 -31.16
CA SER A 325 28.67 -36.27 -30.41
C SER A 325 29.28 -37.40 -31.25
N ALA A 326 30.54 -37.73 -30.95
CA ALA A 326 31.24 -38.90 -31.49
C ALA A 326 30.75 -40.23 -30.87
N PHE A 327 30.04 -40.17 -29.74
CA PHE A 327 29.59 -41.36 -29.00
C PHE A 327 28.18 -41.85 -29.43
N VAL A 328 27.56 -41.20 -30.41
CA VAL A 328 26.28 -41.62 -31.01
C VAL A 328 26.58 -42.23 -32.38
N ASN A 329 26.09 -43.46 -32.61
CA ASN A 329 26.26 -44.20 -33.86
C ASN A 329 25.80 -43.38 -35.08
N ALA A 330 26.49 -43.50 -36.21
CA ALA A 330 26.20 -42.76 -37.44
C ALA A 330 24.69 -42.79 -37.80
N GLY A 331 24.10 -41.62 -37.98
CA GLY A 331 22.67 -41.45 -38.28
C GLY A 331 21.67 -41.71 -37.14
N ALA A 332 22.12 -42.09 -35.94
CA ALA A 332 21.25 -42.26 -34.78
C ALA A 332 20.98 -40.92 -34.05
N ILE A 333 19.84 -40.88 -33.35
CA ILE A 333 19.43 -39.80 -32.44
C ILE A 333 19.16 -40.42 -31.06
N GLU A 334 19.78 -39.87 -30.03
CA GLU A 334 19.63 -40.27 -28.63
C GLU A 334 18.93 -39.13 -27.87
N VAL A 335 17.68 -39.34 -27.43
CA VAL A 335 16.96 -38.34 -26.61
C VAL A 335 17.48 -38.42 -25.18
N MET A 336 18.30 -37.44 -24.79
CA MET A 336 18.91 -37.34 -23.47
C MET A 336 17.94 -36.80 -22.42
N ASP A 337 17.09 -35.86 -22.83
CA ASP A 337 16.04 -35.27 -22.00
C ASP A 337 14.80 -35.04 -22.85
N LYS A 338 13.61 -35.33 -22.30
CA LYS A 338 12.31 -35.11 -22.94
C LYS A 338 11.78 -33.70 -22.72
N GLY A 339 12.45 -32.89 -21.89
CA GLY A 339 12.01 -31.55 -21.55
C GLY A 339 10.69 -31.52 -20.76
N LYS A 340 10.22 -30.31 -20.47
CA LYS A 340 8.94 -30.05 -19.79
C LYS A 340 8.26 -28.84 -20.42
N LYS A 341 6.93 -28.89 -20.55
CA LYS A 341 6.15 -27.71 -20.97
C LYS A 341 6.23 -26.63 -19.89
N GLY A 342 6.43 -25.39 -20.31
CA GLY A 342 6.33 -24.22 -19.44
C GLY A 342 4.88 -23.77 -19.30
N MET A 343 4.60 -22.86 -18.37
CA MET A 343 3.28 -22.24 -18.22
C MET A 343 3.35 -20.82 -17.70
N GLU A 344 2.34 -20.03 -18.09
CA GLU A 344 2.05 -18.68 -17.60
C GLU A 344 0.71 -18.77 -16.88
N VAL A 345 0.62 -18.28 -15.65
CA VAL A 345 -0.56 -18.40 -14.79
C VAL A 345 -0.97 -17.03 -14.28
N THR A 346 -2.22 -16.62 -14.53
CA THR A 346 -2.77 -15.37 -14.01
C THR A 346 -3.72 -15.67 -12.86
N VAL A 347 -3.49 -15.03 -11.71
CA VAL A 347 -4.30 -15.17 -10.48
C VAL A 347 -4.97 -13.84 -10.15
N LYS A 348 -6.21 -13.89 -9.67
CA LYS A 348 -7.01 -12.73 -9.27
C LYS A 348 -7.67 -12.93 -7.92
N ARG A 349 -7.93 -11.84 -7.20
CA ARG A 349 -8.68 -11.79 -5.94
C ARG A 349 -9.97 -11.00 -6.19
N ASN A 350 -11.10 -11.67 -6.10
CA ASN A 350 -12.42 -11.05 -6.14
C ASN A 350 -12.78 -10.57 -4.73
N VAL A 351 -13.17 -9.31 -4.59
CA VAL A 351 -13.58 -8.70 -3.31
C VAL A 351 -15.11 -8.55 -3.31
N LEU A 352 -15.78 -9.20 -2.35
CA LEU A 352 -17.24 -9.26 -2.30
C LEU A 352 -17.80 -8.71 -0.98
N LEU A 353 -18.54 -7.61 -1.06
CA LEU A 353 -19.38 -7.13 0.06
C LEU A 353 -20.77 -7.76 -0.03
N ASN A 354 -21.26 -8.38 1.05
CA ASN A 354 -22.60 -8.99 1.09
C ASN A 354 -22.89 -10.02 -0.03
N GLY A 355 -21.84 -10.64 -0.59
CA GLY A 355 -21.94 -11.56 -1.73
C GLY A 355 -22.15 -10.89 -3.10
N SER A 356 -22.10 -9.55 -3.16
CA SER A 356 -22.00 -8.78 -4.41
C SER A 356 -20.53 -8.50 -4.70
N LEU A 357 -20.09 -8.69 -5.94
CA LEU A 357 -18.73 -8.35 -6.37
C LEU A 357 -18.57 -6.83 -6.43
N GLU A 358 -17.58 -6.28 -5.73
CA GLU A 358 -17.27 -4.85 -5.76
C GLU A 358 -15.97 -4.55 -6.52
N GLU A 359 -14.93 -5.35 -6.32
CA GLU A 359 -13.62 -5.17 -6.96
C GLU A 359 -13.02 -6.51 -7.43
N ILE A 360 -12.18 -6.46 -8.47
CA ILE A 360 -11.35 -7.56 -8.94
C ILE A 360 -9.91 -7.06 -8.99
N GLU A 361 -9.03 -7.68 -8.20
CA GLU A 361 -7.62 -7.31 -8.10
C GLU A 361 -6.74 -8.30 -8.88
N ASP A 362 -5.75 -7.79 -9.62
CA ASP A 362 -4.69 -8.60 -10.22
C ASP A 362 -3.68 -9.03 -9.12
N VAL A 363 -3.54 -10.33 -8.86
CA VAL A 363 -2.69 -10.86 -7.77
C VAL A 363 -1.29 -11.23 -8.28
N SER A 364 -1.21 -12.02 -9.36
CA SER A 364 0.07 -12.48 -9.90
C SER A 364 -0.02 -12.90 -11.36
N ILE A 365 1.14 -12.86 -12.04
CA ILE A 365 1.36 -13.51 -13.34
C ILE A 365 2.64 -14.34 -13.22
N ASP A 366 2.50 -15.62 -12.87
CA ASP A 366 3.63 -16.54 -12.72
C ASP A 366 4.11 -17.05 -14.08
N PHE A 367 5.42 -17.11 -14.33
CA PHE A 367 5.98 -17.71 -15.54
C PHE A 367 7.02 -18.79 -15.23
N TYR A 368 6.61 -20.05 -15.42
CA TYR A 368 7.47 -21.23 -15.32
C TYR A 368 8.01 -21.58 -16.71
N ALA A 369 9.32 -21.40 -16.92
CA ALA A 369 9.95 -21.53 -18.23
C ALA A 369 9.96 -23.00 -18.74
N PRO A 370 9.73 -23.24 -20.06
CA PRO A 370 9.79 -24.59 -20.62
C PRO A 370 11.22 -25.14 -20.61
N GLN A 371 11.39 -26.36 -20.08
CA GLN A 371 12.69 -27.06 -20.09
C GLN A 371 12.89 -27.73 -21.45
N PRO A 372 14.02 -27.48 -22.17
CA PRO A 372 14.20 -27.95 -23.53
C PRO A 372 14.32 -29.47 -23.63
N ILE A 373 13.83 -30.04 -24.74
CA ILE A 373 14.18 -31.39 -25.17
C ILE A 373 15.67 -31.38 -25.51
N ILE A 374 16.47 -32.34 -25.04
CA ILE A 374 17.88 -32.46 -25.39
C ILE A 374 18.07 -33.71 -26.25
N GLU A 375 18.39 -33.50 -27.52
CA GLU A 375 18.73 -34.59 -28.45
C GLU A 375 20.24 -34.62 -28.68
N ARG A 376 20.82 -35.81 -28.68
CA ARG A 376 22.20 -36.05 -29.08
C ARG A 376 22.24 -36.75 -30.43
N HIS A 377 22.88 -36.10 -31.40
CA HIS A 377 22.98 -36.56 -32.79
C HIS A 377 24.41 -37.02 -33.08
N SER A 378 24.60 -37.96 -34.00
CA SER A 378 25.95 -38.35 -34.44
C SER A 378 26.66 -37.23 -35.19
N LEU A 379 27.98 -37.10 -34.99
CA LEU A 379 28.85 -36.32 -35.89
C LEU A 379 28.93 -36.92 -37.30
N GLU A 380 28.71 -38.24 -37.44
CA GLU A 380 28.77 -38.93 -38.72
C GLU A 380 27.41 -38.88 -39.42
N LYS A 381 27.32 -38.02 -40.44
CA LYS A 381 26.22 -38.03 -41.40
C LYS A 381 26.35 -39.29 -42.26
N VAL A 382 25.35 -40.16 -42.23
CA VAL A 382 25.32 -41.38 -43.07
C VAL A 382 25.41 -40.97 -44.54
N VAL A 383 26.51 -41.35 -45.19
CA VAL A 383 26.64 -41.26 -46.64
C VAL A 383 25.86 -42.44 -47.22
N GLU A 384 24.74 -42.15 -47.88
CA GLU A 384 24.04 -43.16 -48.66
C GLU A 384 24.99 -43.73 -49.72
N LYS A 385 25.25 -45.04 -49.66
CA LYS A 385 25.95 -45.74 -50.74
C LYS A 385 25.01 -45.81 -51.94
N VAL A 386 25.18 -44.87 -52.87
CA VAL A 386 24.69 -45.00 -54.24
C VAL A 386 25.17 -46.36 -54.78
N PRO A 387 24.30 -47.22 -55.33
CA PRO A 387 24.71 -48.54 -55.79
C PRO A 387 25.74 -48.48 -56.93
N ASP A 388 26.76 -49.33 -56.88
CA ASP A 388 27.78 -49.44 -57.93
C ASP A 388 27.18 -49.87 -59.27
N SER A 389 27.04 -48.92 -60.21
CA SER A 389 26.67 -49.20 -61.59
C SER A 389 27.92 -49.54 -62.42
N ASN A 390 28.24 -50.84 -62.52
CA ASN A 390 29.32 -51.34 -63.38
C ASN A 390 29.17 -50.87 -64.84
N VAL A 391 30.22 -50.25 -65.39
CA VAL A 391 30.54 -50.28 -66.82
C VAL A 391 32.06 -50.43 -66.96
N ASP A 392 32.50 -51.30 -67.87
CA ASP A 392 33.90 -51.69 -68.03
C ASP A 392 34.68 -50.75 -68.98
N SER A 393 36.00 -50.89 -68.90
CA SER A 393 37.11 -50.25 -69.61
C SER A 393 36.96 -50.16 -71.14
N ASN A 394 37.48 -49.07 -71.75
CA ASN A 394 38.76 -49.14 -72.46
C ASN A 394 39.41 -47.76 -72.77
N SER A 395 40.73 -47.81 -73.02
CA SER A 395 41.68 -46.82 -73.58
C SER A 395 41.10 -45.87 -74.67
N SER A 396 41.59 -44.64 -74.91
CA SER A 396 43.02 -44.27 -75.00
C SER A 396 43.37 -42.76 -75.08
N THR A 397 44.66 -42.46 -74.89
CA THR A 397 45.46 -41.34 -75.48
C THR A 397 45.19 -39.84 -75.17
N THR A 398 46.07 -39.27 -74.34
CA THR A 398 47.10 -38.26 -74.72
C THR A 398 46.79 -36.74 -74.86
N ASP A 399 47.54 -35.96 -74.07
CA ASP A 399 48.04 -34.56 -74.22
C ASP A 399 47.14 -33.30 -74.32
N SER A 400 47.23 -32.51 -73.23
CA SER A 400 47.84 -31.16 -73.17
C SER A 400 47.20 -29.91 -73.84
N ASN A 401 47.32 -28.80 -73.08
CA ASN A 401 47.35 -27.38 -73.48
C ASN A 401 46.06 -26.57 -73.82
N ASN A 402 45.66 -25.78 -72.82
CA ASN A 402 45.79 -24.31 -72.79
C ASN A 402 44.77 -23.37 -73.50
N SER A 403 44.43 -22.30 -72.78
CA SER A 403 43.80 -21.02 -73.21
C SER A 403 42.45 -21.03 -73.91
N GLY A 404 41.45 -20.44 -73.24
CA GLY A 404 40.11 -20.16 -73.80
C GLY A 404 39.39 -19.05 -73.02
N ASN A 405 39.78 -17.80 -73.24
CA ASN A 405 39.27 -16.61 -72.57
C ASN A 405 37.72 -16.48 -72.67
N GLY A 406 37.04 -16.25 -71.54
CA GLY A 406 35.57 -16.07 -71.52
C GLY A 406 35.11 -14.61 -71.66
N SER A 407 33.84 -14.41 -72.04
CA SER A 407 33.00 -13.27 -71.65
C SER A 407 31.52 -13.46 -72.06
N THR A 408 30.68 -12.49 -71.67
CA THR A 408 29.32 -12.16 -72.14
C THR A 408 28.18 -13.17 -71.98
N ASP A 409 27.45 -12.98 -70.88
CA ASP A 409 26.07 -12.44 -70.83
C ASP A 409 24.85 -13.14 -71.47
N THR A 410 23.74 -12.93 -70.77
CA THR A 410 22.38 -13.47 -70.95
C THR A 410 21.63 -12.94 -72.19
N PRO A 411 20.47 -13.56 -72.52
CA PRO A 411 19.26 -12.74 -72.50
C PRO A 411 17.99 -13.40 -71.92
N ALA A 412 17.06 -12.53 -71.48
CA ALA A 412 15.58 -12.63 -71.38
C ALA A 412 14.90 -13.99 -71.05
N ASN A 413 14.16 -14.17 -69.95
CA ASN A 413 12.94 -13.47 -69.47
C ASN A 413 11.61 -13.93 -70.12
N SER A 414 10.60 -14.21 -69.28
CA SER A 414 9.18 -14.36 -69.64
C SER A 414 8.31 -13.91 -68.46
N SER A 415 7.26 -13.12 -68.71
CA SER A 415 6.53 -12.39 -67.67
C SER A 415 5.05 -12.13 -68.02
N ASN A 416 4.14 -12.38 -67.06
CA ASN A 416 2.78 -11.81 -66.87
C ASN A 416 2.13 -12.52 -65.65
N GLY A 417 1.19 -11.98 -64.87
CA GLY A 417 0.43 -10.71 -64.88
C GLY A 417 -0.98 -10.98 -64.28
N ASN A 418 -1.75 -10.07 -63.66
CA ASN A 418 -1.62 -8.63 -63.36
C ASN A 418 -2.69 -8.21 -62.30
N GLY A 419 -2.57 -7.02 -61.68
CA GLY A 419 -3.62 -6.33 -60.90
C GLY A 419 -3.11 -5.68 -59.59
N SER A 420 -2.66 -4.42 -59.57
CA SER A 420 -3.44 -3.15 -59.40
C SER A 420 -4.17 -3.02 -58.04
N SER A 421 -4.06 -1.93 -57.27
CA SER A 421 -3.98 -0.50 -57.65
C SER A 421 -3.07 0.38 -56.75
N SER A 422 -2.85 1.65 -57.15
CA SER A 422 -2.12 2.73 -56.41
C SER A 422 -3.10 3.90 -56.09
N SER A 423 -2.80 5.08 -55.50
CA SER A 423 -1.59 5.88 -55.22
C SER A 423 -1.89 6.89 -54.05
N ASN A 424 -1.18 7.97 -53.67
CA ASN A 424 -0.05 8.75 -54.24
C ASN A 424 0.67 9.67 -53.20
N GLY A 425 2.00 9.82 -53.31
CA GLY A 425 2.76 11.08 -53.04
C GLY A 425 3.02 11.55 -51.58
N GLY A 426 4.07 12.36 -51.31
CA GLY A 426 5.24 12.71 -52.14
C GLY A 426 6.05 13.94 -51.66
N SER A 427 7.39 13.90 -51.84
CA SER A 427 8.40 15.02 -51.71
C SER A 427 8.66 15.64 -50.32
N GLY A 428 9.84 16.19 -49.98
CA GLY A 428 11.16 16.18 -50.66
C GLY A 428 12.25 17.10 -50.03
N SER A 429 13.52 16.64 -50.04
CA SER A 429 14.83 17.34 -49.95
C SER A 429 15.16 18.45 -48.90
N ASP A 430 16.13 18.13 -48.02
CA ASP A 430 17.38 18.85 -47.63
C ASP A 430 17.53 20.39 -47.61
N GLY A 431 18.23 20.94 -46.59
CA GLY A 431 18.88 22.26 -46.69
C GLY A 431 19.31 22.99 -45.39
N SER A 432 20.60 22.90 -45.03
CA SER A 432 21.32 23.60 -43.94
C SER A 432 21.10 25.12 -43.74
N GLY A 433 21.22 25.65 -42.50
CA GLY A 433 21.40 27.09 -42.22
C GLY A 433 21.50 27.46 -40.73
N SER A 434 22.07 28.62 -40.38
CA SER A 434 22.28 29.09 -38.99
C SER A 434 22.13 30.61 -38.80
N SER A 435 21.87 31.02 -37.55
CA SER A 435 22.14 32.33 -36.89
C SER A 435 21.02 33.39 -36.67
N THR A 436 20.86 33.74 -35.38
CA THR A 436 20.59 35.07 -34.76
C THR A 436 19.39 35.98 -35.15
N GLY A 437 18.64 36.48 -34.14
CA GLY A 437 18.26 37.92 -34.12
C GLY A 437 16.97 38.42 -33.43
N SER A 438 16.98 38.63 -32.11
CA SER A 438 16.45 39.83 -31.38
C SER A 438 14.94 40.25 -31.32
N GLY A 439 14.41 40.34 -30.08
CA GLY A 439 13.48 41.38 -29.58
C GLY A 439 11.95 41.15 -29.68
N THR A 440 11.07 41.73 -28.83
CA THR A 440 11.24 42.55 -27.60
C THR A 440 9.91 42.69 -26.81
N GLY A 441 9.95 42.89 -25.47
CA GLY A 441 8.78 43.22 -24.59
C GLY A 441 8.56 42.20 -23.45
N ASN A 442 8.80 42.41 -22.13
CA ASN A 442 8.70 43.58 -21.22
C ASN A 442 7.22 43.89 -20.83
N THR A 443 6.77 44.01 -19.57
CA THR A 443 7.36 44.22 -18.20
C THR A 443 6.70 43.29 -17.14
N GLY A 444 7.14 43.17 -15.88
CA GLY A 444 8.28 43.80 -15.18
C GLY A 444 8.45 43.42 -13.69
N SER A 445 9.27 44.21 -12.98
CA SER A 445 9.83 44.01 -11.63
C SER A 445 8.87 44.43 -10.47
N SER A 446 9.22 44.46 -9.16
CA SER A 446 10.50 44.38 -8.43
C SER A 446 10.37 43.99 -6.93
N SER A 447 11.50 43.60 -6.34
CA SER A 447 11.87 43.57 -4.91
C SER A 447 11.17 44.52 -3.91
N GLY A 448 11.02 44.09 -2.65
CA GLY A 448 10.76 44.94 -1.49
C GLY A 448 11.19 44.32 -0.15
N SER A 449 12.07 45.00 0.61
CA SER A 449 12.71 44.48 1.84
C SER A 449 12.14 45.10 3.14
N GLY A 450 12.28 44.41 4.28
CA GLY A 450 12.06 45.00 5.62
C GLY A 450 11.85 43.94 6.73
N THR A 451 12.85 43.42 7.46
CA THR A 451 13.80 43.99 8.45
C THR A 451 13.28 44.13 9.90
N ASN A 452 14.01 43.48 10.82
CA ASN A 452 14.28 43.83 12.23
C ASN A 452 13.14 43.85 13.27
N SER A 453 13.28 43.00 14.31
CA SER A 453 13.63 43.38 15.71
C SER A 453 13.52 42.12 16.61
N SER A 454 14.34 41.75 17.60
CA SER A 454 15.62 42.16 18.24
C SER A 454 15.45 42.04 19.76
N GLY A 455 16.32 41.28 20.45
CA GLY A 455 16.30 41.06 21.91
C GLY A 455 16.53 39.57 22.25
N SER A 456 17.68 39.17 22.82
CA SER A 456 18.04 39.19 24.26
C SER A 456 17.21 38.20 25.11
N SER A 457 17.72 37.37 26.03
CA SER A 457 19.02 37.28 26.76
C SER A 457 18.99 35.99 27.63
N SER A 458 20.07 35.38 28.17
CA SER A 458 21.54 35.53 28.13
C SER A 458 22.21 34.33 28.87
N SER A 459 23.53 34.38 29.14
CA SER A 459 24.38 33.42 29.92
C SER A 459 24.83 32.16 29.15
N GLY A 460 26.00 31.55 29.42
CA GLY A 460 27.04 31.84 30.42
C GLY A 460 28.48 31.81 29.87
N SER A 461 29.46 32.21 30.68
CA SER A 461 30.80 32.60 30.20
C SER A 461 31.76 31.46 29.81
N SER A 462 32.54 31.76 28.77
CA SER A 462 33.84 31.20 28.39
C SER A 462 34.80 30.88 29.53
N ASN A 463 35.76 29.98 29.26
CA ASN A 463 37.10 30.06 29.84
C ASN A 463 38.17 30.02 28.73
N GLY A 464 39.28 30.74 28.89
CA GLY A 464 40.43 30.72 27.97
C GLY A 464 41.51 29.70 28.39
N SER A 465 42.71 29.69 27.81
CA SER A 465 43.30 30.54 26.76
C SER A 465 44.55 29.86 26.14
N GLY A 466 44.99 30.29 24.94
CA GLY A 466 46.25 29.82 24.35
C GLY A 466 46.45 30.29 22.89
N LEU A 467 47.48 31.11 22.65
CA LEU A 467 47.92 31.57 21.32
C LEU A 467 49.10 30.65 20.84
N SER A 468 49.53 30.58 19.57
CA SER A 468 49.56 31.64 18.55
C SER A 468 49.66 31.14 17.09
N ASN A 469 48.88 31.75 16.20
CA ASN A 469 49.26 32.32 14.89
C ASN A 469 50.26 31.57 13.97
N SER A 470 49.81 31.06 12.81
CA SER A 470 50.29 31.56 11.49
C SER A 470 49.55 31.02 10.25
N ASN A 471 49.35 31.93 9.30
CA ASN A 471 49.02 31.83 7.86
C ASN A 471 48.89 30.49 7.10
N SER A 472 47.90 30.51 6.16
CA SER A 472 47.99 30.10 4.74
C SER A 472 47.28 28.81 4.28
N SER A 473 46.68 28.93 3.09
CA SER A 473 46.48 27.90 2.05
C SER A 473 45.70 26.62 2.40
N GLY A 474 44.37 26.76 2.36
CA GLY A 474 43.48 25.91 1.54
C GLY A 474 43.69 24.40 1.57
N GLU A 475 42.91 23.74 2.42
CA GLU A 475 42.48 22.36 2.15
C GLU A 475 41.54 22.35 0.94
N LYS A 476 41.71 21.33 0.08
CA LYS A 476 40.65 20.92 -0.85
C LYS A 476 39.80 19.90 -0.10
N ASP A 477 38.49 19.94 -0.30
CA ASP A 477 37.65 18.80 0.07
C ASP A 477 38.05 17.60 -0.78
N ASP A 478 38.57 16.54 -0.16
CA ASP A 478 38.84 15.26 -0.82
C ASP A 478 37.50 14.58 -1.13
N VAL A 479 37.00 14.80 -2.35
CA VAL A 479 35.77 14.20 -2.87
C VAL A 479 36.00 12.71 -3.14
N ASN A 480 35.35 11.85 -2.36
CA ASN A 480 35.26 10.43 -2.63
C ASN A 480 34.10 10.14 -3.61
N TYR A 481 34.09 8.92 -4.15
CA TYR A 481 33.03 8.42 -5.01
C TYR A 481 32.58 7.04 -4.53
N ASP A 482 31.27 6.80 -4.60
CA ASP A 482 30.63 5.53 -4.24
C ASP A 482 29.48 5.23 -5.23
N TYR A 483 28.83 4.07 -5.11
CA TYR A 483 27.70 3.70 -5.96
C TYR A 483 26.38 3.75 -5.19
N ASP A 484 25.35 4.35 -5.78
CA ASP A 484 24.00 4.33 -5.21
C ASP A 484 23.35 2.93 -5.36
N LYS A 485 22.18 2.75 -4.73
CA LYS A 485 21.42 1.49 -4.78
C LYS A 485 20.85 1.16 -6.17
N GLY A 486 20.96 2.06 -7.15
CA GLY A 486 20.65 1.84 -8.57
C GLY A 486 21.89 1.54 -9.43
N GLY A 487 23.10 1.56 -8.86
CA GLY A 487 24.36 1.35 -9.57
C GLY A 487 24.96 2.61 -10.23
N ASN A 488 24.47 3.81 -9.91
CA ASN A 488 25.04 5.06 -10.41
C ASN A 488 26.22 5.51 -9.57
N LEU A 489 27.30 5.99 -10.20
CA LEU A 489 28.45 6.57 -9.50
C LEU A 489 28.10 7.98 -8.98
N ILE A 490 28.08 8.13 -7.66
CA ILE A 490 27.81 9.38 -6.94
C ILE A 490 29.07 9.90 -6.24
N LYS A 491 29.08 11.19 -5.88
CA LYS A 491 30.10 11.75 -4.98
C LYS A 491 29.66 11.58 -3.54
N VAL A 492 30.62 11.34 -2.64
CA VAL A 492 30.38 11.29 -1.20
C VAL A 492 31.40 12.13 -0.43
N ASP A 493 30.99 12.61 0.74
CA ASP A 493 31.89 13.21 1.71
C ASP A 493 32.82 12.17 2.35
N LYS A 494 33.76 12.64 3.18
CA LYS A 494 34.70 11.80 3.95
C LYS A 494 34.05 10.89 5.01
N ASN A 495 32.72 10.99 5.21
CA ASN A 495 31.92 10.16 6.10
C ASN A 495 31.02 9.17 5.31
N GLY A 496 31.01 9.22 3.97
CA GLY A 496 30.19 8.35 3.11
C GLY A 496 28.79 8.91 2.78
N ASN A 497 28.49 10.17 3.09
CA ASN A 497 27.19 10.78 2.75
C ASN A 497 27.22 11.35 1.32
N PRO A 498 26.16 11.16 0.51
CA PRO A 498 26.06 11.77 -0.82
C PRO A 498 26.15 13.30 -0.78
N ILE A 499 26.81 13.89 -1.78
CA ILE A 499 26.92 15.34 -2.01
C ILE A 499 26.64 15.67 -3.49
N ASP A 500 25.87 16.73 -3.75
CA ASP A 500 25.47 17.23 -5.09
C ASP A 500 26.69 17.62 -5.99
#